data_AF-A0A0Q6BXY9-F1
#
_entry.id   AF-A0A0Q6BXY9-F1
#
_cell.length_a   1.000
_cell.length_b   1.000
_cell.length_c   1.000
_cell.angle_alpha   90.00
_cell.angle_beta   90.00
_cell.angle_gamma   90.00
#
_symmetry.space_group_name_H-M   'P 1'
#
loop_
_entity.id
_entity.type
_entity.pdbx_description
1 polymer ?
#
loop_
_entity_poly.entity_id
_entity_poly.type
_entity_poly.pdbx_seq_one_letter_code
_entity_poly.pdbx_strand_id
1 'polypeptide(L)'
;MRYFFHVRQHSALLKDDDGIELDGIDIVLQEATAGARDIMAERLKQGCPLDVNTTFEVHDEAGSVVLSLSFASVLLMSIKPIEPQIHAPQGRGKAATASSRRP
;
A
#
# COMPACT_ATOMS: atom_id res chain seq x y z
N MET A 1 25.36 1.39 7.91
CA MET A 1 25.03 0.37 8.94
C MET A 1 24.34 -0.78 8.23
N ARG A 2 24.59 -2.03 8.62
CA ARG A 2 23.90 -3.20 8.06
C ARG A 2 22.53 -3.36 8.70
N TYR A 3 21.52 -3.65 7.88
CA TYR A 3 20.16 -3.91 8.31
C TYR A 3 19.67 -5.24 7.73
N PHE A 4 18.93 -6.01 8.52
CA PHE A 4 18.44 -7.34 8.17
C PHE A 4 16.92 -7.32 8.04
N PHE A 5 16.42 -7.81 6.91
CA PHE A 5 15.05 -7.61 6.44
C PHE A 5 14.23 -8.88 6.64
N HIS A 6 13.80 -9.13 7.87
CA HIS A 6 13.11 -10.36 8.26
C HIS A 6 11.61 -10.31 7.99
N VAL A 7 11.00 -11.45 7.71
CA VAL A 7 9.55 -11.57 7.50
C VAL A 7 8.95 -12.42 8.60
N ARG A 8 8.07 -11.82 9.41
CA ARG A 8 7.30 -12.50 10.45
C ARG A 8 5.92 -12.89 9.93
N GLN A 9 5.65 -14.20 9.92
CA GLN A 9 4.36 -14.79 9.59
C GLN A 9 3.87 -15.58 10.80
N HIS A 10 2.80 -15.10 11.45
CA HIS A 10 2.29 -15.70 12.68
C HIS A 10 3.39 -15.86 13.75
N SER A 11 3.76 -17.11 14.10
CA SER A 11 4.83 -17.45 15.05
C SER A 11 6.19 -17.70 14.39
N ALA A 12 6.26 -17.72 13.06
CA ALA A 12 7.49 -17.98 12.32
C ALA A 12 8.19 -16.66 11.92
N LEU A 13 9.49 -16.57 12.19
CA LEU A 13 10.36 -15.51 11.70
C LEU A 13 11.26 -16.09 10.61
N LEU A 14 11.03 -15.65 9.37
CA LEU A 14 11.91 -15.94 8.25
C LEU A 14 13.04 -14.91 8.26
N LYS A 15 14.23 -15.38 8.62
CA LYS A 15 15.41 -14.52 8.67
C LYS A 15 16.01 -14.34 7.28
N ASP A 16 16.53 -13.15 7.08
CA ASP A 16 17.40 -12.76 5.99
C ASP A 16 18.77 -12.51 6.62
N ASP A 17 19.69 -13.45 6.44
CA ASP A 17 21.02 -13.40 7.06
C ASP A 17 22.03 -12.58 6.24
N ASP A 18 21.69 -12.23 4.99
CA ASP A 18 22.56 -11.44 4.14
C ASP A 18 22.48 -9.96 4.53
N GLY A 19 21.27 -9.41 4.64
CA GLY A 19 21.03 -8.00 4.95
C GLY A 19 21.70 -7.02 3.96
N ILE A 20 21.48 -5.72 4.16
CA ILE A 20 22.02 -4.68 3.27
C ILE A 20 22.54 -3.48 4.06
N GLU A 21 23.55 -2.81 3.53
CA GLU A 21 24.12 -1.59 4.12
C GLU A 21 23.34 -0.38 3.65
N LEU A 22 22.78 0.38 4.60
CA LEU A 22 22.01 1.58 4.31
C LEU A 22 22.45 2.76 5.19
N ASP A 23 22.26 3.96 4.65
CA ASP A 23 22.65 5.23 5.26
C ASP A 23 21.47 5.91 5.97
N GLY A 24 20.88 5.18 6.93
CA GLY A 24 19.90 5.72 7.86
C GLY A 24 18.47 5.20 7.69
N ILE A 25 17.63 5.56 8.65
CA ILE A 25 16.32 4.95 8.85
C ILE A 25 15.31 5.30 7.75
N ASP A 26 15.43 6.47 7.12
CA ASP A 26 14.54 6.87 6.03
C ASP A 26 14.72 5.98 4.80
N ILE A 27 15.97 5.62 4.48
CA ILE A 27 16.28 4.68 3.39
C ILE A 27 15.82 3.27 3.79
N VAL A 28 16.03 2.86 5.04
CA VAL A 28 15.52 1.57 5.56
C VAL A 28 14.00 1.46 5.40
N LEU A 29 13.26 2.53 5.67
CA LEU A 29 11.80 2.56 5.49
C LEU A 29 11.41 2.37 4.02
N GLN A 30 12.11 3.03 3.10
CA GLN A 30 11.86 2.90 1.66
C GLN A 30 12.13 1.47 1.18
N GLU A 31 13.28 0.91 1.54
CA GLU A 31 13.67 -0.46 1.18
C GLU A 31 12.71 -1.50 1.78
N ALA A 32 12.32 -1.36 3.05
CA ALA A 32 11.37 -2.26 3.69
C ALA A 32 9.99 -2.19 3.02
N THR A 33 9.56 -0.98 2.64
CA THR A 33 8.30 -0.78 1.92
C THR A 33 8.35 -1.41 0.52
N ALA A 34 9.47 -1.27 -0.20
CA ALA A 34 9.67 -1.87 -1.51
C ALA A 34 9.68 -3.40 -1.42
N GLY A 35 10.46 -3.97 -0.50
CA GLY A 35 10.52 -5.41 -0.28
C GLY A 35 9.17 -6.01 0.12
N ALA A 36 8.42 -5.34 1.00
CA ALA A 36 7.06 -5.76 1.34
C ALA A 36 6.14 -5.79 0.10
N ARG A 37 6.22 -4.78 -0.78
CA ARG A 37 5.46 -4.74 -2.04
C ARG A 37 5.85 -5.87 -2.98
N ASP A 38 7.13 -6.17 -3.11
CA ASP A 38 7.62 -7.23 -4.00
C ASP A 38 7.12 -8.61 -3.56
N ILE A 39 7.18 -8.90 -2.25
CA ILE A 39 6.65 -10.15 -1.70
C ILE A 39 5.14 -10.25 -1.91
N MET A 40 4.40 -9.18 -1.60
CA MET A 40 2.96 -9.14 -1.81
C MET A 40 2.61 -9.37 -3.29
N ALA A 41 3.29 -8.68 -4.20
CA ALA A 41 3.08 -8.80 -5.63
C ALA A 41 3.37 -10.22 -6.13
N GLU A 42 4.47 -10.84 -5.69
CA GLU A 42 4.79 -12.22 -6.07
C GLU A 42 3.72 -13.21 -5.59
N ARG A 43 3.28 -13.11 -4.34
CA ARG A 43 2.21 -13.95 -3.79
C ARG A 43 0.91 -13.81 -4.57
N LEU A 44 0.52 -12.57 -4.87
CA LEU A 44 -0.69 -12.28 -5.64
C LEU A 44 -0.59 -12.81 -7.07
N LYS A 45 0.55 -12.63 -7.75
CA LYS A 45 0.79 -13.17 -9.11
C LYS A 45 0.67 -14.69 -9.15
N GLN A 46 1.11 -15.37 -8.10
CA GLN A 46 1.01 -16.82 -7.97
C GLN A 46 -0.38 -17.31 -7.57
N GLY A 47 -1.35 -16.42 -7.32
CA GLY A 47 -2.69 -16.76 -6.84
C GLY A 47 -2.71 -17.30 -5.40
N CYS A 48 -1.63 -17.05 -4.64
CA CYS A 48 -1.56 -17.44 -3.24
C CYS A 48 -2.34 -16.45 -2.36
N PRO A 49 -3.03 -16.91 -1.31
CA PRO A 49 -3.65 -16.03 -0.32
C PRO A 49 -2.60 -15.09 0.29
N LEU A 50 -2.97 -13.81 0.41
CA LEU A 50 -2.12 -12.82 1.07
C LEU A 50 -2.55 -12.68 2.54
N ASP A 51 -1.64 -13.01 3.46
CA ASP A 51 -1.83 -12.74 4.88
C ASP A 51 -1.39 -11.32 5.21
N VAL A 52 -2.37 -10.43 5.38
CA VAL A 52 -2.16 -9.00 5.67
C VAL A 52 -1.53 -8.73 7.04
N ASN A 53 -1.54 -9.70 7.96
CA ASN A 53 -0.88 -9.59 9.27
C ASN A 53 0.61 -9.93 9.20
N THR A 54 1.09 -10.41 8.04
CA THR A 54 2.52 -10.60 7.80
C THR A 54 3.24 -9.27 8.01
N THR A 55 4.33 -9.32 8.77
CA THR A 55 5.08 -8.15 9.18
C THR A 55 6.52 -8.25 8.71
N PHE A 56 7.04 -7.14 8.26
CA PHE A 56 8.42 -6.94 7.85
C PHE A 56 9.17 -6.33 9.05
N GLU A 57 10.07 -7.10 9.67
CA GLU A 57 10.87 -6.67 10.81
C GLU A 57 12.28 -6.34 10.32
N VAL A 58 12.71 -5.09 10.47
CA VAL A 58 14.08 -4.70 10.18
C VAL A 58 14.89 -4.68 11.46
N HIS A 59 15.97 -5.44 11.47
CA HIS A 59 16.91 -5.50 12.58
C HIS A 59 18.21 -4.77 12.23
N ASP A 60 18.85 -4.16 13.23
CA ASP A 60 20.23 -3.68 13.11
C ASP A 60 21.25 -4.81 13.37
N GLU A 61 22.55 -4.48 13.29
CA GLU A 61 23.65 -5.39 13.58
C GLU A 61 23.66 -5.96 15.02
N ALA A 62 23.05 -5.25 15.96
CA ALA A 62 22.89 -5.73 17.33
C ALA A 62 21.68 -6.68 17.50
N GLY A 63 20.92 -6.90 16.42
CA GLY A 63 19.70 -7.71 16.41
C GLY A 63 18.47 -6.98 16.95
N SER A 64 18.55 -5.66 17.18
CA SER A 64 17.43 -4.86 17.67
C SER A 64 16.48 -4.51 16.54
N VAL A 65 15.17 -4.64 16.77
CA VAL A 65 14.16 -4.23 15.79
C VAL A 65 14.14 -2.70 15.73
N VAL A 66 14.55 -2.14 14.60
CA VAL A 66 14.56 -0.69 14.35
C VAL A 66 13.33 -0.21 13.58
N LEU A 67 12.69 -1.12 12.83
CA LEU A 67 11.48 -0.83 12.06
C LEU A 67 10.60 -2.09 11.96
N SER A 68 9.29 -1.89 11.99
CA SER A 68 8.31 -2.96 11.78
C SER A 68 7.17 -2.46 10.90
N LEU A 69 6.88 -3.16 9.80
CA LEU A 69 5.84 -2.79 8.82
C LEU A 69 4.94 -3.98 8.50
N SER A 70 3.64 -3.86 8.76
CA SER A 70 2.68 -4.87 8.31
C SER A 70 2.33 -4.70 6.82
N PHE A 71 1.99 -5.80 6.15
CA PHE A 71 1.47 -5.75 4.78
C PHE A 71 0.20 -4.89 4.68
N ALA A 72 -0.69 -4.97 5.68
CA ALA A 72 -1.85 -4.09 5.77
C ALA A 72 -1.47 -2.61 5.72
N SER A 73 -0.47 -2.18 6.50
CA SER A 73 0.02 -0.80 6.51
C SER A 73 0.51 -0.36 5.14
N VAL A 74 1.31 -1.20 4.47
CA VAL A 74 1.89 -0.89 3.16
C VAL A 74 0.81 -0.80 2.07
N LEU A 75 -0.22 -1.65 2.12
CA LEU A 75 -1.38 -1.56 1.23
C LEU A 75 -2.12 -0.24 1.42
N LEU A 76 -2.42 0.12 2.68
CA LEU A 76 -3.16 1.34 3.01
C LEU A 76 -2.43 2.63 2.57
N MET A 77 -1.09 2.64 2.54
CA MET A 77 -0.32 3.76 1.99
C MET A 77 -0.60 4.04 0.51
N SER A 78 -1.10 3.03 -0.23
CA SER A 78 -1.33 3.12 -1.67
C SER A 78 -2.81 3.35 -2.02
N ILE A 79 -3.71 3.36 -1.03
CA ILE A 79 -5.14 3.61 -1.23
C ILE A 79 -5.40 5.11 -1.11
N LYS A 80 -5.80 5.74 -2.21
CA LYS A 80 -6.37 7.10 -2.16
C LYS A 80 -7.81 7.01 -1.64
N PRO A 81 -8.23 7.85 -0.68
CA PRO A 81 -9.64 7.97 -0.35
C PRO A 81 -10.39 8.38 -1.63
N ILE A 82 -11.39 7.58 -2.01
CA ILE A 82 -12.30 7.94 -3.10
C ILE A 82 -13.16 9.09 -2.56
N GLU A 83 -13.00 10.30 -3.11
CA GLU A 83 -13.93 11.38 -2.82
C GLU A 83 -15.30 11.02 -3.40
N PRO A 84 -16.39 11.04 -2.60
CA PRO A 84 -17.71 10.74 -3.10
C PRO A 84 -18.12 11.82 -4.11
N GLN A 85 -18.16 11.45 -5.39
CA GLN A 85 -18.69 12.31 -6.45
C GLN A 85 -20.23 12.33 -6.38
N ILE A 86 -20.78 13.13 -5.48
CA ILE A 86 -22.21 13.46 -5.47
C ILE A 86 -22.49 14.31 -6.71
N HIS A 87 -22.89 13.65 -7.81
CA HIS A 87 -23.43 14.34 -8.97
C HIS A 87 -24.77 14.96 -8.59
N ALA A 88 -24.82 16.29 -8.49
CA ALA A 88 -26.09 17.01 -8.36
C ALA A 88 -26.97 16.72 -9.60
N PRO A 89 -28.29 16.50 -9.43
CA PRO A 89 -29.16 16.30 -10.58
C PRO A 89 -29.16 17.58 -11.44
N GLN A 90 -28.62 17.48 -12.67
CA GLN A 90 -28.71 18.56 -13.65
C GLN A 90 -30.19 18.81 -13.97
N GLY A 91 -30.67 19.98 -13.55
CA GLY A 91 -32.04 20.42 -13.79
C GLY A 91 -32.37 20.42 -15.28
N ARG A 92 -33.49 19.76 -15.64
CA ARG A 92 -34.08 19.84 -16.97
C ARG A 92 -34.39 21.31 -17.31
N GLY A 93 -33.91 21.71 -18.48
CA GLY A 93 -33.80 23.08 -18.93
C GLY A 93 -35.13 23.81 -19.21
N LYS A 94 -34.94 25.12 -19.32
CA LYS A 94 -35.89 26.16 -19.69
C LYS A 94 -36.65 25.81 -20.98
N ALA A 95 -37.98 25.88 -20.96
CA ALA A 95 -38.80 25.95 -22.17
C ALA A 95 -38.89 27.42 -22.63
N ALA A 96 -38.33 27.73 -23.80
CA ALA A 96 -38.51 29.01 -24.48
C ALA A 96 -39.24 28.77 -25.81
N THR A 97 -40.46 29.33 -25.88
CA THR A 97 -41.12 30.00 -27.02
C THR A 97 -40.65 29.72 -28.47
N ALA A 98 -41.56 29.31 -29.35
CA ALA A 98 -42.12 30.16 -30.44
C ALA A 98 -42.94 29.39 -31.52
N SER A 99 -44.13 29.94 -31.79
CA SER A 99 -44.73 30.23 -33.13
C SER A 99 -45.24 29.11 -34.07
N SER A 100 -46.55 29.17 -34.39
CA SER A 100 -47.13 29.11 -35.76
C SER A 100 -48.68 29.08 -35.66
N ARG A 101 -49.37 30.20 -35.90
CA ARG A 101 -50.14 30.56 -37.12
C ARG A 101 -51.32 29.63 -37.49
N ARG A 102 -52.51 30.27 -37.54
CA ARG A 102 -53.88 29.90 -37.98
C ARG A 102 -53.97 29.18 -39.35
N PRO A 103 -55.12 28.54 -39.69
CA PRO A 103 -56.36 29.25 -40.08
C PRO A 103 -57.42 29.40 -38.97
#